data_AF-A0A8S2RHF4-F1
#
_entry.id   AF-A0A8S2RHF4-F1
#
_cell.length_a   1.000
_cell.length_b   1.000
_cell.length_c   1.000
_cell.angle_alpha   90.00
_cell.angle_beta   90.00
_cell.angle_gamma   90.00
#
_symmetry.space_group_name_H-M   'P 1'
#
loop_
_entity.id
_entity.type
_entity.pdbx_description
1 polymer ?
#
loop_
_entity_poly.entity_id
_entity_poly.type
_entity_poly.pdbx_seq_one_letter_code
_entity_poly.pdbx_strand_id
1 'polypeptide(L)'
;IQYNGTFESNISTPQSTFKMLLIVSFILKTVDILHLIIRQSRIDIFFIDWERSKSGTANTVSAWRTCFVANEFNEIQTFRRIHVAFHLLFTLFFLKVINLENIASIDSRFANASLPISSNYTMEYESIFRSGTGFLVLLGTVFIQYFFYILIYQRLVEDKIINFVDLCSFSNISIFILDQNRHGYYIHGRSPHGITDVNIKDMIMNLERESRLMSVGRGLEANSPEQSFIMKINRTFRSQYDLLFRKYDVRKSK
;
A
#
# COMPACT_ATOMS: atom_id res chain seq x y z
N ILE A 1 65.46 24.06 9.83
CA ILE A 1 64.96 22.84 9.13
C ILE A 1 63.44 22.91 9.19
N GLN A 2 62.83 23.36 8.09
CA GLN A 2 61.37 23.35 7.91
C GLN A 2 60.91 21.89 7.85
N TYR A 3 60.10 21.46 8.80
CA TYR A 3 59.34 20.23 8.66
C TYR A 3 58.06 20.56 7.89
N ASN A 4 58.11 20.29 6.58
CA ASN A 4 56.91 20.19 5.74
C ASN A 4 56.07 19.02 6.26
N GLY A 5 54.95 19.35 6.90
CA GLY A 5 53.92 18.41 7.32
C GLY A 5 52.66 18.53 6.48
N THR A 6 52.76 18.67 5.16
CA THR A 6 51.60 18.58 4.25
C THR A 6 51.33 17.11 3.93
N PHE A 7 50.85 16.36 4.92
CA PHE A 7 50.25 15.05 4.71
C PHE A 7 49.11 14.85 5.71
N GLU A 8 48.25 15.86 5.87
CA GLU A 8 46.87 15.58 6.27
C GLU A 8 46.19 14.90 5.09
N SER A 9 46.31 13.57 5.10
CA SER A 9 45.49 12.67 4.30
C SER A 9 44.05 13.17 4.25
N ASN A 10 43.46 13.19 3.05
CA ASN A 10 42.03 13.35 2.76
C ASN A 10 41.19 12.24 3.46
N ILE A 11 41.23 12.17 4.78
CA ILE A 11 40.39 11.29 5.57
C ILE A 11 39.05 12.02 5.68
N SER A 12 38.10 11.58 4.86
CA SER A 12 36.70 11.99 4.99
C SER A 12 36.28 11.81 6.45
N THR A 13 35.94 12.90 7.14
CA THR A 13 35.42 12.82 8.51
C THR A 13 34.19 11.92 8.54
N PRO A 14 33.93 11.15 9.61
CA PRO A 14 32.76 10.28 9.71
C PRO A 14 31.44 11.00 9.38
N GLN A 15 31.34 12.27 9.75
CA GLN A 15 30.21 13.14 9.43
C GLN A 15 30.06 13.39 7.92
N SER A 16 31.16 13.65 7.21
CA SER A 16 31.15 13.84 5.75
C SER A 16 30.73 12.57 5.01
N THR A 17 31.26 11.42 5.43
CA THR A 17 30.89 10.10 4.89
C THR A 17 29.41 9.82 5.13
N PHE A 18 28.90 10.06 6.34
CA PHE A 18 27.49 9.88 6.67
C PHE A 18 26.56 10.75 5.80
N LYS A 19 26.89 12.04 5.63
CA LYS A 19 26.13 12.95 4.74
C LYS A 19 26.12 12.46 3.30
N MET A 20 27.26 12.00 2.78
CA MET A 20 27.33 11.44 1.42
C MET A 20 26.46 10.19 1.28
N LEU A 21 26.50 9.27 2.25
CA LEU A 21 25.65 8.08 2.25
C LEU A 21 24.15 8.43 2.30
N LEU A 22 23.75 9.44 3.07
CA LEU A 22 22.37 9.91 3.10
C LEU A 22 21.93 10.47 1.73
N ILE A 23 22.76 11.28 1.08
CA ILE A 23 22.45 11.85 -0.24
C ILE A 23 22.33 10.72 -1.28
N VAL A 24 23.27 9.78 -1.31
CA VAL A 24 23.23 8.63 -2.21
C VAL A 24 22.00 7.77 -1.95
N SER A 25 21.69 7.48 -0.68
CA SER A 25 20.49 6.73 -0.28
C SER A 25 19.21 7.42 -0.73
N PHE A 26 19.12 8.74 -0.57
CA PHE A 26 17.98 9.53 -1.03
C PHE A 26 17.80 9.42 -2.55
N ILE A 27 18.86 9.60 -3.34
CA ILE A 27 18.82 9.49 -4.80
C ILE A 27 18.38 8.08 -5.22
N LEU A 28 18.99 7.04 -4.66
CA LEU A 28 18.63 5.66 -4.95
C LEU A 28 17.16 5.38 -4.59
N LYS A 29 16.67 5.94 -3.48
CA LYS A 29 15.27 5.76 -3.08
C LYS A 29 14.32 6.50 -3.99
N THR A 30 14.68 7.68 -4.49
CA THR A 30 13.91 8.39 -5.52
C THR A 30 13.82 7.56 -6.80
N VAL A 31 14.93 6.98 -7.26
CA VAL A 31 14.96 6.10 -8.44
C VAL A 31 14.09 4.86 -8.23
N ASP A 32 14.14 4.23 -7.06
CA ASP A 32 13.30 3.08 -6.69
C ASP A 32 11.81 3.43 -6.74
N ILE A 33 11.42 4.58 -6.19
CA ILE A 33 10.03 5.07 -6.24
C ILE A 33 9.59 5.33 -7.68
N LEU A 34 10.43 5.97 -8.51
CA LEU A 34 10.13 6.18 -9.93
C LEU A 34 9.96 4.86 -10.69
N HIS A 35 10.83 3.89 -10.44
CA HIS A 35 10.73 2.56 -11.02
C HIS A 35 9.43 1.85 -10.60
N LEU A 36 9.03 1.97 -9.32
CA LEU A 36 7.77 1.45 -8.82
C LEU A 36 6.56 2.08 -9.51
N ILE A 37 6.56 3.40 -9.70
CA ILE A 37 5.49 4.14 -10.40
C ILE A 37 5.40 3.65 -11.86
N ILE A 38 6.53 3.58 -12.57
CA ILE A 38 6.58 3.11 -13.96
C ILE A 38 6.02 1.68 -14.07
N ARG A 39 6.36 0.79 -13.13
CA ARG A 39 5.82 -0.57 -13.11
C ARG A 39 4.31 -0.56 -12.89
N GLN A 40 3.82 0.18 -11.91
CA GLN A 40 2.39 0.28 -11.62
C GLN A 40 1.57 0.87 -12.77
N SER A 41 2.12 1.85 -13.51
CA SER A 41 1.46 2.42 -14.69
C SER A 41 1.42 1.50 -15.92
N ARG A 42 2.09 0.35 -15.86
CA ARG A 42 2.15 -0.65 -16.95
C ARG A 42 1.34 -1.91 -16.66
N ILE A 43 0.64 -1.97 -15.53
CA ILE A 43 -0.20 -3.11 -15.17
C ILE A 43 -1.48 -3.06 -15.99
N ASP A 44 -1.79 -4.16 -16.68
CA ASP A 44 -3.05 -4.29 -17.40
C ASP A 44 -4.13 -4.83 -16.43
N ILE A 45 -5.24 -4.11 -16.30
CA ILE A 45 -6.35 -4.50 -15.41
C ILE A 45 -7.62 -4.63 -16.25
N PHE A 46 -8.28 -5.76 -16.11
CA PHE A 46 -9.49 -6.09 -16.85
C PHE A 46 -10.59 -6.56 -15.89
N PHE A 47 -11.73 -5.88 -15.94
CA PHE A 47 -12.93 -6.21 -15.16
C PHE A 47 -13.86 -7.08 -15.98
N ILE A 48 -14.34 -8.17 -15.39
CA ILE A 48 -15.27 -9.12 -16.00
C ILE A 48 -16.59 -9.01 -15.25
N ASP A 49 -17.57 -8.33 -15.86
CA ASP A 49 -18.94 -8.26 -15.34
C ASP A 49 -19.72 -9.51 -15.76
N TRP A 50 -20.13 -10.31 -14.79
CA TRP A 50 -20.85 -11.56 -15.02
C TRP A 50 -22.37 -11.38 -15.14
N GLU A 51 -22.87 -10.17 -14.96
CA GLU A 51 -24.30 -9.89 -15.05
C GLU A 51 -24.79 -10.03 -16.48
N ARG A 52 -26.03 -10.50 -16.61
CA ARG A 52 -26.68 -10.72 -17.90
C ARG A 52 -27.90 -9.82 -18.01
N SER A 53 -28.15 -9.34 -19.23
CA SER A 53 -29.40 -8.64 -19.53
C SER A 53 -30.61 -9.53 -19.23
N LYS A 54 -31.63 -8.97 -18.58
CA LYS A 54 -32.89 -9.69 -18.31
C LYS A 54 -33.62 -9.91 -19.64
N SER A 55 -34.07 -11.14 -19.86
CA SER A 55 -34.58 -11.71 -21.11
C SER A 55 -35.40 -10.76 -22.01
N GLY A 56 -34.95 -10.59 -23.26
CA GLY A 56 -35.81 -10.19 -24.39
C GLY A 56 -35.87 -8.71 -24.76
N THR A 57 -35.20 -7.81 -24.04
CA THR A 57 -35.01 -6.42 -24.48
C THR A 57 -33.53 -6.16 -24.71
N ALA A 58 -33.18 -5.33 -25.70
CA ALA A 58 -31.82 -4.89 -25.98
C ALA A 58 -31.23 -4.00 -24.86
N ASN A 59 -31.69 -4.18 -23.63
CA ASN A 59 -31.24 -3.46 -22.46
C ASN A 59 -29.85 -3.96 -22.10
N THR A 60 -28.85 -3.18 -22.49
CA THR A 60 -27.47 -3.35 -22.10
C THR A 60 -27.36 -3.36 -20.57
N VAL A 61 -26.56 -4.27 -20.04
CA VAL A 61 -26.21 -4.27 -18.60
C VAL A 61 -25.61 -2.93 -18.25
N SER A 62 -26.06 -2.31 -17.16
CA SER A 62 -25.54 -1.02 -16.74
C SER A 62 -24.12 -1.14 -16.21
N ALA A 63 -23.23 -0.25 -16.66
CA ALA A 63 -21.82 -0.27 -16.32
C ALA A 63 -21.50 0.22 -14.89
N TRP A 64 -22.50 0.69 -14.14
CA TRP A 64 -22.27 1.35 -12.84
C TRP A 64 -21.51 0.48 -11.83
N ARG A 65 -21.79 -0.83 -11.76
CA ARG A 65 -21.09 -1.76 -10.85
C ARG A 65 -19.62 -1.88 -11.22
N THR A 66 -19.32 -1.97 -12.51
CA THR A 66 -17.94 -2.01 -13.00
C THR A 66 -17.20 -0.71 -12.66
N CYS A 67 -17.84 0.44 -12.87
CA CYS A 67 -17.26 1.73 -12.47
C CYS A 67 -17.06 1.83 -10.95
N PHE A 68 -18.01 1.33 -10.16
CA PHE A 68 -17.92 1.32 -8.70
C PHE A 68 -16.77 0.45 -8.20
N VAL A 69 -16.69 -0.80 -8.64
CA VAL A 69 -15.58 -1.72 -8.30
C VAL A 69 -14.24 -1.16 -8.76
N ALA A 70 -14.18 -0.51 -9.93
CA ALA A 70 -12.99 0.16 -10.41
C ALA A 70 -12.57 1.35 -9.51
N ASN A 71 -13.54 2.12 -8.99
CA ASN A 71 -13.27 3.19 -8.02
C ASN A 71 -12.65 2.62 -6.74
N GLU A 72 -13.29 1.61 -6.14
CA GLU A 72 -12.81 0.98 -4.91
C GLU A 72 -11.42 0.35 -5.09
N PHE A 73 -11.16 -0.24 -6.27
CA PHE A 73 -9.84 -0.74 -6.60
C PHE A 73 -8.79 0.38 -6.61
N ASN A 74 -9.11 1.53 -7.22
CA ASN A 74 -8.22 2.69 -7.28
C ASN A 74 -7.94 3.26 -5.87
N GLU A 75 -8.94 3.28 -4.97
CA GLU A 75 -8.73 3.69 -3.58
C GLU A 75 -7.73 2.78 -2.86
N ILE A 76 -7.82 1.46 -3.06
CA ILE A 76 -6.93 0.48 -2.44
C ILE A 76 -5.49 0.62 -2.94
N GLN A 77 -5.27 1.03 -4.19
CA GLN A 77 -3.91 1.23 -4.71
C GLN A 77 -3.12 2.28 -3.93
N THR A 78 -3.80 3.24 -3.31
CA THR A 78 -3.17 4.33 -2.53
C THR A 78 -3.33 4.16 -1.02
N PHE A 79 -3.95 3.06 -0.58
CA PHE A 79 -4.17 2.77 0.83
C PHE A 79 -2.84 2.58 1.57
N ARG A 80 -2.75 3.20 2.75
CA ARG A 80 -1.57 3.13 3.63
C ARG A 80 -2.01 2.66 5.01
N ARG A 81 -1.27 1.68 5.56
CA ARG A 81 -1.46 1.23 6.94
C ARG A 81 -1.05 2.27 7.98
N ILE A 82 -0.11 3.14 7.62
CA ILE A 82 0.49 4.16 8.49
C ILE A 82 -0.04 5.54 8.06
N HIS A 83 -0.69 6.24 8.99
CA HIS A 83 -1.25 7.56 8.73
C HIS A 83 -0.17 8.63 8.91
N VAL A 84 0.16 9.35 7.82
CA VAL A 84 1.30 10.28 7.79
C VAL A 84 1.19 11.37 8.84
N ALA A 85 0.01 11.96 9.04
CA ALA A 85 -0.15 13.04 10.02
C ALA A 85 0.09 12.56 11.46
N PHE A 86 -0.41 11.36 11.81
CA PHE A 86 -0.17 10.80 13.15
C PHE A 86 1.29 10.38 13.31
N HIS A 87 1.93 9.95 12.23
CA HIS A 87 3.34 9.58 12.26
C HIS A 87 4.22 10.79 12.58
N LEU A 88 3.98 11.92 11.91
CA LEU A 88 4.68 13.17 12.20
C LEU A 88 4.35 13.69 13.61
N LEU A 89 3.08 13.65 14.01
CA LEU A 89 2.63 14.08 15.34
C LEU A 89 3.32 13.28 16.45
N PHE A 90 3.31 11.95 16.38
CA PHE A 90 3.93 11.10 17.39
C PHE A 90 5.44 11.22 17.39
N THR A 91 6.07 11.33 16.22
CA THR A 91 7.52 11.57 16.14
C THR A 91 7.88 12.87 16.87
N LEU A 92 7.13 13.95 16.65
CA LEU A 92 7.35 15.22 17.35
C LEU A 92 7.08 15.09 18.86
N PHE A 93 6.00 14.40 19.25
CA PHE A 93 5.66 14.13 20.64
C PHE A 93 6.80 13.38 21.37
N PHE A 94 7.30 12.29 20.79
CA PHE A 94 8.41 11.52 21.35
C PHE A 94 9.70 12.34 21.46
N LEU A 95 10.04 13.13 20.43
CA LEU A 95 11.25 13.95 20.46
C LEU A 95 11.15 15.11 21.46
N LYS A 96 10.05 15.88 21.44
CA LYS A 96 9.92 17.17 22.14
C LYS A 96 9.16 17.12 23.46
N VAL A 97 8.14 16.30 23.57
CA VAL A 97 7.32 16.23 24.80
C VAL A 97 7.94 15.26 25.80
N ILE A 98 8.36 14.09 25.32
CA ILE A 98 9.08 13.10 26.14
C ILE A 98 10.56 13.48 26.31
N ASN A 99 11.06 14.43 25.52
CA ASN A 99 12.46 14.87 25.50
C ASN A 99 13.44 13.75 25.09
N LEU A 100 13.04 12.82 24.21
CA LEU A 100 13.97 11.82 23.67
C LEU A 100 15.11 12.45 22.86
N GLU A 101 14.96 13.70 22.42
CA GLU A 101 16.06 14.43 21.79
C GLU A 101 17.27 14.64 22.72
N ASN A 102 17.07 14.64 24.04
CA ASN A 102 18.15 14.78 25.02
C ASN A 102 19.08 13.55 25.04
N ILE A 103 18.63 12.40 24.53
CA ILE A 103 19.49 11.20 24.37
C ILE A 103 20.62 11.47 23.37
N ALA A 104 20.43 12.39 22.42
CA ALA A 104 21.46 12.78 21.47
C ALA A 104 22.51 13.74 22.05
N SER A 105 22.36 14.19 23.29
CA SER A 105 23.30 15.13 23.92
C SER A 105 24.59 14.44 24.33
N ILE A 106 25.72 15.15 24.19
CA ILE A 106 27.05 14.63 24.55
C ILE A 106 27.19 14.49 26.08
N ASP A 107 26.48 15.31 26.83
CA ASP A 107 26.57 15.34 28.28
C ASP A 107 25.54 14.41 28.94
N SER A 108 26.03 13.29 29.48
CA SER A 108 25.24 12.27 30.18
C SER A 108 24.51 12.79 31.42
N ARG A 109 24.89 13.97 31.96
CA ARG A 109 24.23 14.61 33.10
C ARG A 109 22.85 15.19 32.75
N PHE A 110 22.62 15.50 31.47
CA PHE A 110 21.36 16.07 30.97
C PHE A 110 20.41 15.04 30.35
N ALA A 111 20.85 13.78 30.20
CA ALA A 111 20.01 12.68 29.76
C ALA A 111 18.83 12.40 30.73
N ASN A 112 19.00 12.74 32.01
CA ASN A 112 17.97 12.65 33.04
C ASN A 112 17.54 14.08 33.44
N ALA A 113 16.70 14.72 32.63
CA ALA A 113 16.37 16.13 32.80
C ALA A 113 15.44 16.40 33.99
N SER A 114 16.01 16.83 35.11
CA SER A 114 15.39 17.74 36.07
C SER A 114 16.44 18.65 36.71
N LEU A 115 17.22 19.39 35.91
CA LEU A 115 18.09 20.44 36.42
C LEU A 115 17.80 21.78 35.72
N PRO A 116 17.84 22.91 36.46
CA PRO A 116 17.45 24.20 35.94
C PRO A 116 18.48 24.70 34.95
N ILE A 117 17.97 25.12 33.78
CA ILE A 117 18.71 25.77 32.70
C ILE A 117 19.38 27.02 33.27
N SER A 118 20.68 26.94 33.58
CA SER A 118 21.50 28.14 33.70
C SER A 118 21.67 28.73 32.30
N SER A 119 21.32 30.00 32.18
CA SER A 119 20.84 30.64 30.96
C SER A 119 21.84 30.89 29.83
N ASN A 120 23.00 30.22 29.80
CA ASN A 120 24.03 30.43 28.76
C ASN A 120 24.71 29.14 28.26
N TYR A 121 24.19 27.95 28.55
CA TYR A 121 24.76 26.71 28.01
C TYR A 121 24.12 26.36 26.66
N THR A 122 24.86 26.58 25.57
CA THR A 122 24.57 25.98 24.27
C THR A 122 25.02 24.53 24.27
N MET A 123 24.07 23.61 24.38
CA MET A 123 24.34 22.18 24.34
C MET A 123 24.99 21.82 22.99
N GLU A 124 26.25 21.40 23.00
CA GLU A 124 26.92 20.92 21.79
C GLU A 124 26.38 19.54 21.43
N TYR A 125 25.81 19.43 20.22
CA TYR A 125 25.31 18.17 19.69
C TYR A 125 26.23 17.71 18.58
N GLU A 126 26.69 16.47 18.67
CA GLU A 126 27.30 15.78 17.55
C GLU A 126 26.22 15.44 16.50
N SER A 127 26.44 15.87 15.26
CA SER A 127 25.44 15.74 14.17
C SER A 127 25.01 14.29 13.95
N ILE A 128 25.89 13.32 14.21
CA ILE A 128 25.64 11.89 14.01
C ILE A 128 24.66 11.35 15.07
N PHE A 129 24.87 11.66 16.35
CA PHE A 129 23.99 11.20 17.42
C PHE A 129 22.59 11.79 17.30
N ARG A 130 22.48 13.06 16.91
CA ARG A 130 21.18 13.70 16.64
C ARG A 130 20.42 13.01 15.50
N SER A 131 21.10 12.73 14.38
CA SER A 131 20.50 11.99 13.27
C SER A 131 20.13 10.56 13.67
N GLY A 132 20.96 9.89 14.48
CA GLY A 132 20.70 8.55 15.00
C GLY A 132 19.46 8.49 15.88
N THR A 133 19.34 9.37 16.87
CA THR A 133 18.17 9.46 17.75
C THR A 133 16.90 9.77 16.95
N GLY A 134 16.97 10.71 16.00
CA GLY A 134 15.84 11.02 15.12
C GLY A 134 15.40 9.80 14.30
N PHE A 135 16.35 9.06 13.73
CA PHE A 135 16.07 7.83 12.99
C PHE A 135 15.42 6.75 13.88
N LEU A 136 15.94 6.55 15.09
CA LEU A 136 15.39 5.57 16.04
C LEU A 136 13.96 5.92 16.45
N VAL A 137 13.66 7.19 16.68
CA VAL A 137 12.30 7.63 17.04
C VAL A 137 11.34 7.47 15.86
N LEU A 138 11.77 7.80 14.63
CA LEU A 138 10.98 7.57 13.42
C LEU A 138 10.66 6.07 13.26
N LEU A 139 11.68 5.22 13.35
CA LEU A 139 11.55 3.77 13.24
C LEU A 139 10.66 3.20 14.35
N GLY A 140 10.84 3.62 15.61
CA GLY A 140 9.98 3.23 16.73
C GLY A 140 8.52 3.63 16.52
N THR A 141 8.28 4.85 16.01
CA THR A 141 6.92 5.33 15.72
C THR A 141 6.27 4.52 14.59
N VAL A 142 7.04 4.12 13.55
CA VAL A 142 6.56 3.19 12.51
C VAL A 142 6.12 1.87 13.13
N PHE A 143 6.93 1.26 14.00
CA PHE A 143 6.59 0.00 14.64
C PHE A 143 5.33 0.11 15.51
N ILE A 144 5.23 1.13 16.35
CA ILE A 144 4.06 1.36 17.20
C ILE A 144 2.78 1.45 16.34
N GLN A 145 2.80 2.26 15.28
CA GLN A 145 1.64 2.37 14.40
C GLN A 145 1.34 1.09 13.63
N TYR A 146 2.37 0.38 13.17
CA TYR A 146 2.20 -0.87 12.46
C TYR A 146 1.57 -1.97 13.34
N PHE A 147 2.04 -2.11 14.58
CA PHE A 147 1.46 -3.04 15.54
C PHE A 147 0.04 -2.65 15.93
N PHE A 148 -0.22 -1.37 16.18
CA PHE A 148 -1.57 -0.88 16.41
C PHE A 148 -2.49 -1.22 15.24
N TYR A 149 -2.03 -1.00 14.00
CA TYR A 149 -2.80 -1.30 12.81
C TYR A 149 -3.14 -2.80 12.72
N ILE A 150 -2.16 -3.70 12.86
CA ILE A 150 -2.40 -5.14 12.70
C ILE A 150 -3.20 -5.74 13.87
N LEU A 151 -2.86 -5.37 15.10
CA LEU A 151 -3.43 -6.02 16.28
C LEU A 151 -4.83 -5.49 16.60
N ILE A 152 -5.08 -4.21 16.35
CA ILE A 152 -6.30 -3.51 16.77
C ILE A 152 -7.12 -3.13 15.54
N TYR A 153 -6.60 -2.27 14.67
CA TYR A 153 -7.41 -1.70 13.59
C TYR A 153 -7.90 -2.76 12.59
N GLN A 154 -7.00 -3.58 12.06
CA GLN A 154 -7.34 -4.60 11.06
C GLN A 154 -8.27 -5.68 11.62
N ARG A 155 -8.14 -6.02 12.91
CA ARG A 155 -8.94 -7.08 13.54
C ARG A 155 -10.30 -6.62 14.05
N LEU A 156 -10.40 -5.38 14.54
CA LEU A 156 -11.60 -4.88 15.21
C LEU A 156 -12.40 -3.89 14.37
N VAL A 157 -11.77 -3.23 13.40
CA VAL A 157 -12.41 -2.17 12.59
C VAL A 157 -12.64 -2.66 11.17
N GLU A 158 -11.57 -2.89 10.42
CA GLU A 158 -11.70 -3.16 8.99
C GLU A 158 -10.47 -3.83 8.37
N ASP A 159 -10.69 -4.87 7.56
CA ASP A 159 -9.73 -5.35 6.57
C ASP A 159 -10.16 -4.94 5.16
N LYS A 160 -9.53 -3.88 4.65
CA LYS A 160 -9.86 -3.32 3.32
C LYS A 160 -9.67 -4.31 2.17
N ILE A 161 -8.71 -5.23 2.26
CA ILE A 161 -8.43 -6.15 1.16
C ILE A 161 -9.50 -7.22 1.10
N ILE A 162 -9.89 -7.78 2.25
CA ILE A 162 -10.96 -8.77 2.33
C ILE A 162 -12.30 -8.13 1.91
N ASN A 163 -12.62 -6.94 2.44
CA ASN A 163 -13.83 -6.20 2.07
C ASN A 163 -13.93 -5.96 0.56
N PHE A 164 -12.80 -5.71 -0.10
CA PHE A 164 -12.78 -5.53 -1.55
C PHE A 164 -13.04 -6.81 -2.33
N VAL A 165 -12.46 -7.93 -1.91
CA VAL A 165 -12.73 -9.24 -2.51
C VAL A 165 -14.20 -9.62 -2.33
N ASP A 166 -14.76 -9.35 -1.15
CA ASP A 166 -16.19 -9.52 -0.88
C ASP A 166 -17.04 -8.62 -1.79
N LEU A 167 -16.67 -7.35 -1.94
CA LEU A 167 -17.37 -6.43 -2.83
C LEU A 167 -17.37 -6.92 -4.29
N CYS A 168 -16.26 -7.50 -4.77
CA CYS A 168 -16.19 -8.08 -6.10
C CYS A 168 -17.23 -9.19 -6.28
N SER A 169 -17.33 -10.12 -5.31
CA SER A 169 -18.33 -11.20 -5.33
C SER A 169 -19.76 -10.72 -5.21
N PHE A 170 -19.97 -9.66 -4.43
CA PHE A 170 -21.28 -9.06 -4.24
C PHE A 170 -21.75 -8.29 -5.48
N SER A 171 -20.81 -7.67 -6.21
CA SER A 171 -21.07 -6.91 -7.43
C SER A 171 -21.10 -7.78 -8.69
N ASN A 172 -20.86 -9.09 -8.55
CA ASN A 172 -20.75 -10.05 -9.66
C ASN A 172 -19.64 -9.71 -10.67
N ILE A 173 -18.51 -9.16 -10.21
CA ILE A 173 -17.40 -8.72 -11.04
C ILE A 173 -16.12 -9.44 -10.64
N SER A 174 -15.51 -10.17 -11.57
CA SER A 174 -14.15 -10.68 -11.40
C SER A 174 -13.12 -9.69 -11.93
N ILE A 175 -11.91 -9.71 -11.37
CA ILE A 175 -10.81 -8.82 -11.77
C ILE A 175 -9.63 -9.65 -12.23
N PHE A 176 -9.10 -9.28 -13.39
CA PHE A 176 -7.96 -9.91 -14.02
C PHE A 176 -6.81 -8.89 -14.10
N ILE A 177 -5.73 -9.13 -13.37
CA ILE A 177 -4.61 -8.19 -13.22
C ILE A 177 -3.35 -8.83 -13.81
N LEU A 178 -2.74 -8.22 -14.81
CA LEU A 178 -1.46 -8.66 -15.38
C LEU A 178 -0.36 -7.68 -14.98
N ASP A 179 0.45 -8.05 -13.98
CA ASP A 179 1.65 -7.31 -13.60
C ASP A 179 2.81 -7.54 -14.59
N GLN A 180 2.82 -8.69 -15.27
CA GLN A 180 3.80 -9.02 -16.30
C GLN A 180 3.12 -9.67 -17.50
N ASN A 181 3.84 -9.78 -18.62
CA ASN A 181 3.32 -10.37 -19.87
C ASN A 181 2.69 -11.76 -19.72
N ARG A 182 3.11 -12.55 -18.72
CA ARG A 182 2.62 -13.94 -18.53
C ARG A 182 2.27 -14.30 -17.09
N HIS A 183 2.30 -13.32 -16.20
CA HIS A 183 2.06 -13.53 -14.78
C HIS A 183 1.12 -12.44 -14.28
N GLY A 184 0.18 -12.84 -13.43
CA GLY A 184 -0.84 -11.95 -12.93
C GLY A 184 -1.60 -12.52 -11.75
N TYR A 185 -2.63 -11.80 -11.35
CA TYR A 185 -3.51 -12.12 -10.23
C TYR A 185 -4.96 -12.09 -10.69
N TYR A 186 -5.72 -13.08 -10.27
CA TYR A 186 -7.14 -13.20 -10.57
C TYR A 186 -7.94 -13.13 -9.28
N ILE A 187 -8.88 -12.20 -9.21
CA ILE A 187 -9.86 -12.11 -8.14
C ILE A 187 -11.19 -12.62 -8.70
N HIS A 188 -11.67 -13.70 -8.12
CA HIS A 188 -12.95 -14.30 -8.42
C HIS A 188 -14.07 -13.56 -7.68
N GLY A 189 -14.88 -12.82 -8.43
CA GLY A 189 -16.03 -12.11 -7.90
C GLY A 189 -17.33 -12.49 -8.58
N ARG A 190 -17.46 -13.72 -9.08
CA ARG A 190 -18.75 -14.19 -9.58
C ARG A 190 -19.66 -14.48 -8.39
N SER A 191 -20.84 -13.85 -8.36
CA SER A 191 -21.79 -14.06 -7.29
C SER A 191 -22.37 -15.48 -7.36
N PRO A 192 -22.51 -16.20 -6.23
CA PRO A 192 -23.22 -17.49 -6.18
C PRO A 192 -24.67 -17.41 -6.66
N HIS A 193 -25.29 -16.24 -6.52
CA HIS A 193 -26.68 -15.98 -6.90
C HIS A 193 -26.84 -15.63 -8.39
N GLY A 194 -25.75 -15.33 -9.10
CA GLY A 194 -25.70 -15.08 -10.54
C GLY A 194 -26.27 -13.74 -11.01
N ILE A 195 -27.25 -13.16 -10.31
CA ILE A 195 -27.84 -11.85 -10.57
C ILE A 195 -27.68 -11.01 -9.31
N THR A 196 -27.16 -9.79 -9.46
CA THR A 196 -26.85 -8.90 -8.33
C THR A 196 -27.52 -7.53 -8.45
N ASP A 197 -28.02 -7.16 -9.64
CA ASP A 197 -28.83 -5.96 -9.83
C ASP A 197 -30.29 -6.23 -9.41
N VAL A 198 -30.49 -6.34 -8.09
CA VAL A 198 -31.74 -6.68 -7.41
C VAL A 198 -32.10 -5.65 -6.35
N ASN A 199 -33.35 -5.68 -5.87
CA ASN A 199 -33.78 -4.82 -4.77
C ASN A 199 -33.04 -5.17 -3.48
N ILE A 200 -32.85 -4.20 -2.58
CA ILE A 200 -32.25 -4.37 -1.24
C ILE A 200 -32.90 -5.54 -0.48
N LYS A 201 -34.21 -5.75 -0.62
CA LYS A 201 -34.89 -6.89 0.03
C LYS A 201 -34.34 -8.24 -0.48
N ASP A 202 -34.20 -8.39 -1.79
CA ASP A 202 -33.67 -9.61 -2.40
C ASP A 202 -32.18 -9.81 -2.07
N MET A 203 -31.45 -8.70 -2.00
CA MET A 203 -30.06 -8.65 -1.57
C MET A 203 -29.90 -9.16 -0.13
N ILE A 204 -30.74 -8.71 0.81
CA ILE A 204 -30.74 -9.20 2.20
C ILE A 204 -31.09 -10.70 2.24
N MET A 205 -32.11 -11.14 1.50
CA MET A 205 -32.48 -12.56 1.45
C MET A 205 -31.36 -13.44 0.90
N ASN A 206 -30.57 -12.94 -0.05
CA ASN A 206 -29.40 -13.64 -0.56
C ASN A 206 -28.31 -13.77 0.51
N LEU A 207 -28.01 -12.69 1.24
CA LEU A 207 -27.06 -12.72 2.36
C LEU A 207 -27.51 -13.67 3.48
N GLU A 208 -28.82 -13.74 3.77
CA GLU A 208 -29.37 -14.70 4.74
C GLU A 208 -29.23 -16.16 4.26
N ARG A 209 -29.31 -16.41 2.95
CA ARG A 209 -29.06 -17.75 2.39
C ARG A 209 -27.58 -18.12 2.48
N GLU A 210 -26.68 -17.16 2.21
CA GLU A 210 -25.24 -17.36 2.35
C GLU A 210 -24.85 -17.65 3.81
N SER A 211 -25.40 -16.90 4.78
CA SER A 211 -25.11 -17.09 6.21
C SER A 211 -25.58 -18.44 6.74
N ARG A 212 -26.67 -18.97 6.17
CA ARG A 212 -27.20 -20.30 6.48
C ARG A 212 -26.56 -21.42 5.65
N LEU A 213 -25.52 -21.13 4.86
CA LEU A 213 -24.82 -22.08 3.98
C LEU A 213 -25.75 -22.79 2.98
N MET A 214 -26.81 -22.10 2.54
CA MET A 214 -27.78 -22.61 1.56
C MET A 214 -27.44 -22.26 0.11
N SER A 215 -26.30 -21.62 -0.12
CA SER A 215 -25.79 -21.25 -1.45
C SER A 215 -24.46 -21.92 -1.73
N VAL A 216 -24.08 -21.96 -3.01
CA VAL A 216 -22.72 -22.33 -3.40
C VAL A 216 -21.74 -21.33 -2.76
N GLY A 217 -20.56 -21.82 -2.36
CA GLY A 217 -19.50 -20.95 -1.84
C GLY A 217 -19.03 -19.91 -2.87
N ARG A 218 -18.40 -18.84 -2.40
CA ARG A 218 -17.91 -17.73 -3.24
C ARG A 218 -16.62 -18.06 -4.01
N GLY A 219 -15.95 -19.17 -3.72
CA GLY A 219 -14.67 -19.50 -4.33
C GLY A 219 -14.79 -20.04 -5.76
N LEU A 220 -13.67 -19.98 -6.50
CA LEU A 220 -13.60 -20.49 -7.87
C LEU A 220 -13.54 -22.04 -7.91
N GLU A 221 -12.76 -22.63 -7.01
CA GLU A 221 -12.56 -24.07 -6.95
C GLU A 221 -13.68 -24.75 -6.15
N ALA A 222 -14.06 -25.95 -6.57
CA ALA A 222 -15.10 -26.71 -5.87
C ALA A 222 -14.68 -26.95 -4.42
N ASN A 223 -15.55 -26.57 -3.49
CA ASN A 223 -15.36 -26.69 -2.03
C ASN A 223 -14.23 -25.85 -1.43
N SER A 224 -13.71 -24.85 -2.15
CA SER A 224 -12.77 -23.86 -1.60
C SER A 224 -13.46 -22.51 -1.40
N PRO A 225 -13.22 -21.80 -0.27
CA PRO A 225 -13.65 -20.41 -0.11
C PRO A 225 -12.68 -19.42 -0.78
N GLU A 226 -11.56 -19.88 -1.35
CA GLU A 226 -10.55 -18.98 -1.90
C GLU A 226 -11.04 -18.26 -3.16
N GLN A 227 -10.84 -16.94 -3.16
CA GLN A 227 -11.27 -16.05 -4.26
C GLN A 227 -10.09 -15.35 -4.93
N SER A 228 -8.89 -15.41 -4.37
CA SER A 228 -7.71 -14.73 -4.91
C SER A 228 -6.69 -15.75 -5.39
N PHE A 229 -6.28 -15.65 -6.65
CA PHE A 229 -5.42 -16.63 -7.30
C PHE A 229 -4.24 -15.95 -7.99
N ILE A 230 -3.09 -16.63 -7.96
CA ILE A 230 -1.95 -16.28 -8.81
C ILE A 230 -2.10 -17.06 -10.12
N MET A 231 -2.02 -16.36 -11.25
CA MET A 231 -2.15 -16.98 -12.56
C MET A 231 -0.86 -16.86 -13.38
N LYS A 232 -0.63 -17.89 -14.19
CA LYS A 232 0.36 -17.88 -15.26
C LYS A 232 -0.35 -18.15 -16.57
N ILE A 233 -0.24 -17.23 -17.52
CA ILE A 233 -0.90 -17.35 -18.82
C ILE A 233 0.09 -17.83 -19.89
N ASN A 234 -0.43 -18.61 -20.84
CA ASN A 234 0.35 -19.07 -21.97
C ASN A 234 0.55 -17.93 -23.01
N ARG A 235 1.52 -18.12 -23.93
CA ARG A 235 1.84 -17.11 -24.94
C ARG A 235 0.68 -16.86 -25.91
N THR A 236 -0.08 -17.91 -26.24
CA THR A 236 -1.23 -17.83 -27.14
C THR A 236 -2.31 -16.91 -26.57
N PHE A 237 -2.66 -17.11 -25.30
CA PHE A 237 -3.61 -16.28 -24.56
C PHE A 237 -3.15 -14.83 -24.51
N ARG A 238 -1.87 -14.56 -24.16
CA ARG A 238 -1.36 -13.19 -24.14
C ARG A 238 -1.44 -12.52 -25.52
N SER A 239 -1.12 -13.26 -26.58
CA SER A 239 -1.19 -12.73 -27.95
C SER A 239 -2.63 -12.38 -28.35
N GLN A 240 -3.61 -13.22 -27.98
CA GLN A 240 -5.03 -12.93 -28.20
C GLN A 240 -5.51 -11.74 -27.35
N TYR A 241 -5.07 -11.66 -26.10
CA TYR A 241 -5.35 -10.53 -25.21
C TYR A 241 -4.84 -9.22 -25.81
N ASP A 242 -3.59 -9.18 -26.26
CA ASP A 242 -2.99 -7.98 -26.88
C ASP A 242 -3.71 -7.59 -28.18
N LEU A 243 -4.18 -8.56 -28.96
CA LEU A 243 -4.98 -8.32 -30.17
C LEU A 243 -6.32 -7.66 -29.82
N LEU A 244 -7.03 -8.19 -28.82
CA LEU A 244 -8.30 -7.63 -28.35
C LEU A 244 -8.09 -6.23 -27.77
N PHE A 245 -7.09 -6.04 -26.92
CA PHE A 245 -6.80 -4.76 -26.30
C PHE A 245 -6.54 -3.68 -27.35
N ARG A 246 -5.77 -3.99 -28.41
CA ARG A 246 -5.54 -3.08 -29.54
C ARG A 246 -6.81 -2.73 -30.32
N LYS A 247 -7.74 -3.68 -30.46
CA LYS A 247 -9.00 -3.48 -31.19
C LYS A 247 -9.95 -2.53 -30.44
N TYR A 248 -9.96 -2.58 -29.11
CA TYR A 248 -10.82 -1.77 -28.24
C TYR A 248 -10.12 -0.51 -27.71
N ASP A 249 -8.91 -0.19 -28.17
CA ASP A 249 -8.21 1.05 -27.80
C ASP A 249 -8.89 2.25 -28.47
N VAL A 250 -9.77 2.91 -27.70
CA VAL A 250 -10.53 4.09 -28.10
C VAL A 250 -9.62 5.26 -28.51
N ARG A 251 -8.34 5.24 -28.11
CA ARG A 251 -7.37 6.29 -28.49
C ARG A 251 -6.95 6.25 -29.97
N LYS A 252 -7.15 5.13 -30.66
CA LYS A 252 -6.81 4.98 -32.10
C LYS A 252 -8.00 5.15 -33.05
N SER A 253 -9.22 5.30 -32.54
CA SER A 253 -10.41 5.49 -33.39
C SER A 253 -10.72 6.97 -33.67
N LYS A 254 -9.71 7.85 -33.58
CA LYS A 254 -9.75 9.25 -33.99
C LYS A 254 -8.65 9.54 -35.00
#